data_AF-A0A6G3XKM3-F1
#
_entry.id   AF-A0A6G3XKM3-F1
#
_cell.length_a   1.000
_cell.length_b   1.000
_cell.length_c   1.000
_cell.angle_alpha   90.00
_cell.angle_beta   90.00
_cell.angle_gamma   90.00
#
_symmetry.space_group_name_H-M   'P 1'
#
loop_
_entity.id
_entity.type
_entity.pdbx_description
1 polymer ?
#
loop_
_entity_poly.entity_id
_entity_poly.type
_entity_poly.pdbx_seq_one_letter_code
_entity_poly.pdbx_strand_id
1 'polypeptide(L)'
;GKPVGADLSAHKKSLPVVAALTSGTPAAAELAALYRGPMTTSGEVSRAADAVDRAGGRDWAQVCAADRMARAVHHLSRAVPDPGAAGDLLALAEFVTRRTS
;
A
#
# COMPACT_ATOMS: atom_id res chain seq x y z
N GLY A 1 2.54 -17.12 2.45
CA GLY A 1 2.63 -15.67 2.17
C GLY A 1 3.93 -15.40 1.43
N LYS A 2 3.97 -14.43 0.51
CA LYS A 2 5.24 -14.00 -0.08
C LYS A 2 6.20 -13.54 1.04
N PRO A 3 7.52 -13.75 0.93
CA PRO A 3 8.45 -13.22 1.92
C PRO A 3 8.26 -11.71 2.08
N VAL A 4 8.19 -11.25 3.33
CA VAL A 4 8.16 -9.82 3.65
C VAL A 4 9.38 -9.16 3.01
N GLY A 5 9.17 -8.10 2.25
CA GLY A 5 10.26 -7.39 1.56
C GLY A 5 10.68 -7.96 0.19
N ALA A 6 10.03 -9.01 -0.32
CA ALA A 6 10.32 -9.55 -1.66
C ALA A 6 10.10 -8.52 -2.79
N ASP A 7 9.18 -7.57 -2.60
CA ASP A 7 8.96 -6.50 -3.57
C ASP A 7 10.02 -5.39 -3.45
N LEU A 8 10.62 -5.20 -2.27
CA LEU A 8 11.71 -4.23 -2.04
C LEU A 8 13.03 -4.74 -2.60
N SER A 9 13.39 -6.00 -2.35
CA SER A 9 14.59 -6.62 -2.91
C SER A 9 14.56 -6.71 -4.44
N ALA A 10 13.36 -6.82 -5.02
CA ALA A 10 13.14 -6.74 -6.46
C ALA A 10 13.02 -5.30 -7.00
N HIS A 11 13.24 -4.28 -6.18
CA HIS A 11 13.07 -2.85 -6.51
C HIS A 11 11.76 -2.50 -7.20
N LYS A 12 10.67 -3.17 -6.82
CA LYS A 12 9.37 -2.85 -7.37
C LYS A 12 8.92 -1.48 -6.89
N LYS A 13 8.39 -0.70 -7.83
CA LYS A 13 7.75 0.59 -7.57
C LYS A 13 6.31 0.37 -7.17
N SER A 14 6.09 -0.33 -6.05
CA SER A 14 4.76 -0.48 -5.47
C SER A 14 4.25 0.87 -4.96
N LEU A 15 2.93 0.98 -4.76
CA LEU A 15 2.29 2.21 -4.29
C LEU A 15 2.93 2.81 -3.03
N PRO A 16 3.18 2.05 -1.93
CA PRO A 16 3.82 2.61 -0.74
C PRO A 16 5.28 3.03 -0.97
N VAL A 17 6.01 2.36 -1.86
CA VAL A 17 7.41 2.71 -2.21
C VAL A 17 7.45 4.03 -2.98
N VAL A 18 6.58 4.20 -3.98
CA VAL A 18 6.52 5.44 -4.76
C VAL A 18 6.10 6.61 -3.88
N ALA A 19 5.10 6.41 -3.01
CA ALA A 19 4.68 7.41 -2.04
C ALA A 19 5.82 7.82 -1.10
N ALA A 20 6.56 6.84 -0.55
CA ALA A 20 7.71 7.11 0.30
C ALA A 20 8.81 7.89 -0.45
N LEU A 21 9.21 7.45 -1.65
CA LEU A 21 10.25 8.10 -2.47
C LEU A 21 9.90 9.54 -2.87
N THR A 22 8.60 9.87 -2.96
CA THR A 22 8.11 11.20 -3.35
C THR A 22 7.72 12.09 -2.17
N SER A 23 7.82 11.59 -0.93
CA SER A 23 7.39 12.30 0.28
C SER A 23 8.25 13.50 0.67
N GLY A 24 9.45 13.64 0.11
CA GLY A 24 10.41 14.71 0.47
C GLY A 24 10.99 14.60 1.89
N THR A 25 10.74 13.49 2.59
CA THR A 25 11.23 13.27 3.96
C THR A 25 12.71 12.82 3.97
N PRO A 26 13.43 12.97 5.10
CA PRO A 26 14.76 12.38 5.24
C PRO A 26 14.79 10.86 5.03
N ALA A 27 13.73 10.16 5.47
CA ALA A 27 13.58 8.73 5.24
C ALA A 27 13.44 8.39 3.74
N ALA A 28 12.84 9.27 2.93
CA ALA A 28 12.81 9.13 1.48
C ALA A 28 14.21 9.17 0.86
N ALA A 29 15.09 10.05 1.35
CA ALA A 29 16.47 10.13 0.88
C ALA A 29 17.28 8.87 1.23
N GLU A 30 17.05 8.32 2.43
CA GLU A 30 17.62 7.03 2.84
C GLU A 30 17.12 5.88 1.94
N LEU A 31 15.81 5.82 1.70
CA LEU A 31 15.22 4.84 0.80
C LEU A 31 15.78 4.96 -0.63
N ALA A 32 15.92 6.18 -1.15
CA ALA A 32 16.51 6.44 -2.46
C ALA A 32 17.99 6.02 -2.52
N ALA A 33 18.73 6.13 -1.41
CA ALA A 33 20.11 5.63 -1.33
C ALA A 33 20.16 4.10 -1.38
N LEU A 34 19.27 3.42 -0.66
CA LEU A 34 19.15 1.96 -0.70
C LEU A 34 18.74 1.44 -2.08
N TYR A 35 17.90 2.18 -2.81
CA TYR A 35 17.44 1.84 -4.16
C TYR A 35 18.46 2.12 -5.29
N ARG A 36 19.62 2.71 -4.99
CA ARG A 36 20.66 2.99 -6.00
C ARG A 36 21.46 1.76 -6.43
N GLY A 37 21.43 0.68 -5.64
CA GLY A 37 22.16 -0.55 -5.91
C GLY A 37 21.37 -1.79 -5.47
N PRO A 38 21.80 -3.00 -5.83
CA PRO A 38 21.14 -4.22 -5.40
C PRO A 38 21.14 -4.35 -3.87
N MET A 39 19.98 -4.64 -3.28
CA MET A 39 19.89 -5.07 -1.88
C MET A 39 20.28 -6.55 -1.81
N THR A 40 21.41 -6.84 -1.17
CA THR A 40 22.01 -8.19 -1.14
C THR A 40 21.80 -8.86 0.22
N THR A 41 21.45 -8.10 1.25
CA THR A 41 21.26 -8.58 2.61
C THR A 41 19.83 -8.39 3.10
N SER A 42 19.38 -9.25 4.01
CA SER A 42 18.09 -9.09 4.70
C SER A 42 18.02 -7.79 5.51
N GLY A 43 19.16 -7.32 6.03
CA GLY A 43 19.26 -6.05 6.75
C GLY A 43 19.02 -4.82 5.87
N GLU A 44 19.44 -4.84 4.61
CA GLU A 44 19.10 -3.77 3.64
C GLU A 44 17.62 -3.75 3.32
N VAL A 45 17.01 -4.92 3.14
CA VAL A 45 15.58 -5.05 2.89
C VAL A 45 14.76 -4.56 4.09
N SER A 46 15.18 -4.89 5.32
CA SER A 46 14.52 -4.40 6.53
C SER A 46 14.64 -2.88 6.66
N ARG A 47 15.83 -2.31 6.44
CA ARG A 47 16.02 -0.85 6.47
C ARG A 47 15.18 -0.14 5.40
N ALA A 48 15.05 -0.73 4.21
CA ALA A 48 14.19 -0.19 3.17
C ALA A 48 12.71 -0.22 3.59
N ALA A 49 12.25 -1.29 4.24
CA ALA A 49 10.89 -1.36 4.77
C ALA A 49 10.65 -0.30 5.85
N ASP A 50 11.58 -0.16 6.81
CA ASP A 50 11.50 0.84 7.88
C ASP A 50 11.54 2.28 7.32
N ALA A 51 12.30 2.52 6.26
CA ALA A 51 12.35 3.81 5.58
C ALA A 51 11.03 4.12 4.85
N VAL A 52 10.39 3.12 4.22
CA VAL A 52 9.04 3.28 3.63
C VAL A 52 8.01 3.66 4.69
N ASP A 53 8.04 3.00 5.85
CA ASP A 53 7.10 3.27 6.94
C ASP A 53 7.34 4.65 7.57
N ARG A 54 8.59 5.02 7.87
CA ARG A 54 8.94 6.36 8.39
C ARG A 54 8.67 7.50 7.40
N ALA A 55 8.74 7.24 6.09
CA ALA A 55 8.36 8.20 5.05
C ALA A 55 6.84 8.33 4.87
N GLY A 56 6.02 7.54 5.60
CA GLY A 56 4.56 7.55 5.53
C GLY A 56 4.01 6.83 4.29
N GLY A 57 4.81 6.05 3.58
CA GLY A 57 4.41 5.41 2.33
C GLY A 57 3.28 4.40 2.52
N ARG A 58 3.31 3.63 3.62
CA ARG A 58 2.26 2.66 3.95
C ARG A 58 0.94 3.32 4.30
N ASP A 59 0.97 4.33 5.16
CA ASP A 59 -0.23 5.06 5.57
C ASP A 59 -0.90 5.73 4.38
N TRP A 60 -0.10 6.36 3.50
CA TRP A 60 -0.62 6.97 2.28
C TRP A 60 -1.26 5.92 1.35
N ALA A 61 -0.61 4.77 1.15
CA ALA A 61 -1.17 3.69 0.34
C ALA A 61 -2.49 3.15 0.91
N GLN A 62 -2.62 3.10 2.24
CA GLN A 62 -3.85 2.70 2.92
C GLN A 62 -4.98 3.72 2.71
N VAL A 63 -4.68 5.02 2.78
CA VAL A 63 -5.63 6.10 2.46
C VAL A 63 -6.11 5.98 1.00
N CYS A 64 -5.19 5.74 0.06
CA CYS A 64 -5.56 5.53 -1.34
C CYS A 64 -6.44 4.29 -1.55
N ALA A 65 -6.16 3.19 -0.84
CA ALA A 65 -6.97 1.98 -0.89
C ALA A 65 -8.39 2.25 -0.36
N ALA A 66 -8.50 2.99 0.76
CA ALA A 66 -9.77 3.39 1.34
C ALA A 66 -10.59 4.30 0.39
N ASP A 67 -9.97 5.32 -0.22
CA ASP A 67 -10.65 6.19 -1.20
C ASP A 67 -11.16 5.40 -2.41
N ARG A 68 -10.33 4.50 -2.94
CA ARG A 68 -10.72 3.66 -4.07
C ARG A 68 -11.90 2.75 -3.73
N MET A 69 -11.95 2.23 -2.49
CA MET A 69 -13.07 1.41 -2.04
C MET A 69 -14.34 2.23 -1.85
N ALA A 70 -14.25 3.40 -1.22
CA ALA A 70 -15.40 4.30 -1.05
C ALA A 70 -16.05 4.65 -2.40
N ARG A 71 -15.23 4.91 -3.43
CA ARG A 71 -15.72 5.12 -4.81
C ARG A 71 -16.41 3.89 -5.38
N ALA A 72 -15.83 2.70 -5.22
CA ALA A 72 -16.42 1.46 -5.71
C ALA A 72 -17.80 1.20 -5.06
N VAL A 73 -17.89 1.39 -3.75
CA VAL A 73 -19.14 1.32 -2.98
C VAL A 73 -20.18 2.32 -3.48
N HIS A 74 -19.77 3.57 -3.70
CA HIS A 74 -20.65 4.61 -4.24
C HIS A 74 -21.18 4.28 -5.64
N HIS A 75 -20.34 3.74 -6.51
CA HIS A 75 -20.79 3.33 -7.86
C HIS A 75 -21.76 2.14 -7.78
N LEU A 76 -21.50 1.19 -6.89
CA LEU A 76 -22.36 0.03 -6.72
C LEU A 76 -23.74 0.40 -6.18
N SER A 77 -23.83 1.27 -5.17
CA SER A 77 -25.12 1.69 -4.61
C SER A 77 -26.00 2.43 -5.62
N ARG A 78 -25.40 3.05 -6.64
CA ARG A 78 -26.13 3.67 -7.75
C ARG A 78 -26.55 2.68 -8.84
N ALA A 79 -25.80 1.59 -9.00
CA ALA A 79 -26.04 0.58 -10.05
C ALA A 79 -27.02 -0.51 -9.62
N VAL A 80 -27.14 -0.78 -8.31
CA VAL A 80 -28.01 -1.82 -7.75
C VAL A 80 -29.17 -1.16 -6.99
N PRO A 81 -30.37 -1.05 -7.59
CA PRO A 81 -31.53 -0.45 -6.93
C PRO A 81 -32.15 -1.34 -5.84
N ASP A 82 -31.75 -2.61 -5.72
CA ASP A 82 -32.16 -3.52 -4.64
C ASP A 82 -31.15 -3.48 -3.46
N PRO A 83 -31.55 -2.96 -2.28
CA PRO A 83 -30.68 -2.87 -1.10
C PRO A 83 -30.15 -4.23 -0.60
N GLY A 84 -30.86 -5.34 -0.87
CA GLY A 84 -30.48 -6.68 -0.42
C GLY A 84 -29.22 -7.21 -1.11
N ALA A 85 -29.14 -7.07 -2.43
CA ALA A 85 -27.98 -7.50 -3.22
C ALA A 85 -26.74 -6.59 -3.05
N ALA A 86 -26.94 -5.34 -2.64
CA ALA A 86 -25.84 -4.41 -2.35
C ALA A 86 -25.13 -4.73 -1.02
N GLY A 87 -25.82 -5.31 -0.04
CA GLY A 87 -25.27 -5.61 1.29
C GLY A 87 -24.08 -6.57 1.27
N ASP A 88 -24.17 -7.66 0.50
CA ASP A 88 -23.11 -8.68 0.42
C ASP A 88 -21.83 -8.15 -0.24
N LEU A 89 -22.00 -7.31 -1.28
CA LEU A 89 -20.89 -6.67 -1.98
C LEU A 89 -20.22 -5.58 -1.13
N LEU A 90 -21.00 -4.86 -0.31
CA LEU A 90 -20.48 -3.90 0.67
C LEU A 90 -19.66 -4.58 1.77
N ALA A 91 -20.14 -5.71 2.29
CA ALA A 91 -19.42 -6.50 3.29
C ALA A 91 -18.08 -7.03 2.75
N LEU A 92 -18.04 -7.48 1.49
CA LEU A 92 -16.81 -7.92 0.83
C LEU A 92 -15.81 -6.75 0.67
N ALA A 93 -16.30 -5.58 0.27
CA ALA A 93 -15.51 -4.35 0.13
C ALA A 93 -14.85 -3.91 1.46
N GLU A 94 -15.59 -3.92 2.56
CA GLU A 94 -15.05 -3.62 3.89
C GLU A 94 -14.03 -4.67 4.35
N PHE A 95 -14.29 -5.95 4.10
CA PHE A 95 -13.39 -7.04 4.48
C PHE A 95 -12.02 -6.92 3.78
N VAL A 96 -11.99 -6.56 2.49
CA VAL A 96 -10.75 -6.43 1.73
C VAL A 96 -9.90 -5.24 2.19
N THR A 97 -10.52 -4.19 2.74
CA THR A 97 -9.82 -2.96 3.17
C THR A 97 -9.32 -2.98 4.62
N ARG A 98 -9.95 -3.75 5.52
CA ARG A 98 -9.52 -3.90 6.93
C ARG A 98 -8.39 -4.90 7.15
N ARG A 99 -7.95 -5.63 6.12
CA ARG A 99 -6.98 -6.70 6.28
C ARG A 99 -5.55 -6.13 6.36
N THR A 100 -5.19 -5.64 7.53
CA THR A 100 -3.80 -5.48 7.98
C THR A 100 -3.36 -6.78 8.68
N SER A 101 -2.51 -7.56 8.01
CA SER A 101 -1.71 -8.65 8.59
C SER A 101 -0.29 -8.56 8.05
#